data_AF-A0A970AWE7-F1
#
_entry.id   AF-A0A970AWE7-F1
#
_cell.length_a   1.000
_cell.length_b   1.000
_cell.length_c   1.000
_cell.angle_alpha   90.00
_cell.angle_beta   90.00
_cell.angle_gamma   90.00
#
_symmetry.space_group_name_H-M   'P 1'
#
loop_
_entity.id
_entity.type
_entity.pdbx_description
1 polymer ?
#
loop_
_entity_poly.entity_id
_entity_poly.type
_entity_poly.pdbx_seq_one_letter_code
_entity_poly.pdbx_strand_id
1 'polypeptide(L)' 'MGEHGLYLHGVPIKFAPEEQIHIPFFIWFSESYKQERSFTILDAKTKISHEHYPHTILDAMQVTSKYFKKEKSLLR' A
#
# COMPACT_ATOMS: atom_id res chain seq x y z
N MET A 1 12.56 14.97 12.22
CA MET A 1 12.09 14.86 13.64
C MET A 1 12.56 16.06 14.45
N GLY A 2 11.89 17.20 14.23
CA GLY A 2 12.31 18.52 14.70
C GLY A 2 12.28 19.58 13.58
N GLU A 3 11.98 19.19 12.32
CA GLU A 3 11.81 20.16 11.25
C GLU A 3 10.74 21.19 11.66
N HIS A 4 11.06 22.47 11.46
CA HIS A 4 10.16 23.59 11.77
C HIS A 4 9.64 23.62 13.23
N GLY A 5 10.39 23.04 14.17
CA GLY A 5 9.98 22.97 15.58
C GLY A 5 8.87 21.96 15.87
N LEU A 6 8.52 21.12 14.89
CA LEU A 6 7.54 20.05 15.06
C LEU A 6 8.22 18.75 15.48
N TYR A 7 7.68 18.12 16.53
CA TYR A 7 8.18 16.86 17.06
C TYR A 7 7.09 15.77 16.99
N LEU A 8 7.54 14.51 17.04
CA LEU A 8 6.66 13.33 17.09
C LEU A 8 5.71 13.21 15.88
N HIS A 9 4.49 12.74 16.13
CA HIS A 9 3.44 12.41 15.16
C HIS A 9 2.09 12.95 15.64
N GLY A 10 1.05 12.86 14.79
CA GLY A 10 -0.33 13.18 15.17
C GLY A 10 -0.82 14.55 14.71
N VAL A 11 -0.09 15.20 13.80
CA VAL A 11 -0.59 16.43 13.15
C VAL A 11 -1.79 16.06 12.28
N PRO A 12 -2.87 16.86 12.27
CA PRO A 12 -4.00 16.60 11.38
C PRO A 12 -3.54 16.48 9.93
N ILE A 13 -4.02 15.48 9.18
CA ILE A 13 -3.53 15.13 7.83
C ILE A 13 -3.35 16.34 6.90
N LYS A 14 -4.27 17.31 6.95
CA LYS A 14 -4.23 18.53 6.13
C LYS A 14 -2.97 19.39 6.35
N PHE A 15 -2.33 19.25 7.51
CA PHE A 15 -1.16 20.02 7.94
C PHE A 15 0.05 19.13 8.25
N ALA A 16 -0.10 17.80 8.15
CA ALA A 16 0.95 16.87 8.48
C ALA A 16 2.09 17.00 7.45
N PRO A 17 3.35 17.12 7.89
CA PRO A 17 4.48 17.17 6.97
C PRO A 17 4.73 15.79 6.37
N GLU A 18 5.54 15.71 5.31
CA GLU A 18 5.78 14.46 4.57
C GLU A 18 6.32 13.35 5.48
N GLU A 19 7.14 13.69 6.48
CA GLU A 19 7.72 12.75 7.44
C GLU A 19 6.66 12.00 8.28
N GLN A 20 5.44 12.53 8.39
CA GLN A 20 4.34 11.87 9.11
C GLN A 20 3.39 11.07 8.20
N ILE A 21 3.45 11.23 6.88
CA ILE A 21 2.48 10.63 5.94
C ILE A 21 3.11 9.84 4.78
N HIS A 22 4.37 10.08 4.45
CA HIS A 22 5.12 9.32 3.47
C HIS A 22 5.84 8.16 4.19
N ILE A 23 5.22 6.98 4.14
CA ILE A 23 5.69 5.80 4.86
C ILE A 23 6.32 4.77 3.91
N PRO A 24 7.25 3.94 4.40
CA PRO A 24 7.73 2.79 3.64
C PRO A 24 6.67 1.70 3.56
N PHE A 25 6.65 0.97 2.45
CA PHE A 25 5.76 -0.19 2.26
C PHE A 25 6.45 -1.25 1.41
N PHE A 26 6.40 -2.51 1.85
CA PHE A 26 7.00 -3.64 1.17
C PHE A 26 6.04 -4.83 1.17
N ILE A 27 6.05 -5.59 0.08
CA ILE A 27 5.36 -6.88 0.00
C ILE A 27 6.39 -7.93 -0.41
N TRP A 28 6.36 -9.07 0.26
CA TRP A 28 7.16 -10.24 -0.06
C TRP A 28 6.25 -11.40 -0.47
N PHE A 29 6.69 -12.17 -1.46
CA PHE A 29 6.01 -13.38 -1.93
C PHE A 29 7.01 -14.54 -1.93
N SER A 30 6.57 -15.72 -1.48
CA SER A 30 7.35 -16.95 -1.62
C SER A 30 7.48 -17.33 -3.10
N GLU A 31 8.50 -18.13 -3.42
CA GLU A 31 8.67 -18.65 -4.79
C GLU A 31 7.52 -19.57 -5.20
N SER A 32 6.99 -20.39 -4.28
CA SER A 32 5.81 -21.23 -4.57
C SER A 32 4.59 -20.39 -4.96
N TYR A 33 4.34 -19.29 -4.26
CA TYR A 33 3.22 -18.41 -4.57
C TYR A 33 3.36 -17.78 -5.96
N LYS A 34 4.57 -17.36 -6.34
CA LYS A 34 4.85 -16.82 -7.69
C LYS A 34 4.70 -17.88 -8.79
N GLN A 35 4.94 -19.16 -8.49
CA GLN A 35 4.77 -20.26 -9.44
C GLN A 35 3.30 -20.63 -9.62
N GLU A 36 2.55 -20.72 -8.53
CA GLU A 36 1.12 -21.03 -8.53
C GLU A 36 0.27 -19.90 -9.10
N ARG A 37 0.76 -18.66 -8.98
CA ARG A 37 0.04 -17.47 -9.40
C ARG A 37 0.94 -16.57 -10.24
N SER A 38 0.58 -16.41 -11.50
CA SER A 38 1.15 -15.37 -12.35
C SER A 38 0.55 -14.00 -11.98
N PHE A 39 1.40 -13.06 -11.60
CA PHE A 39 1.04 -11.67 -11.36
C PHE A 39 2.26 -10.78 -11.58
N THR A 40 2.00 -9.50 -11.83
CA THR A 40 3.01 -8.44 -11.74
C THR A 40 2.66 -7.50 -10.60
N ILE A 41 3.64 -6.74 -10.12
CA ILE A 41 3.43 -5.73 -9.08
C ILE A 41 3.42 -4.36 -9.77
N LEU A 42 2.52 -3.49 -9.34
CA LEU A 42 2.47 -2.09 -9.76
C LEU A 42 3.86 -1.42 -9.65
N ASP A 43 4.19 -0.55 -10.60
CA ASP A 43 5.47 0.16 -10.61
C ASP A 43 5.68 0.92 -9.30
N ALA A 44 6.89 0.80 -8.73
CA ALA A 44 7.25 1.42 -7.44
C ALA A 44 7.16 2.95 -7.42
N LYS A 45 7.14 3.62 -8.57
CA LYS A 45 6.95 5.07 -8.71
C LYS A 45 5.47 5.47 -8.70
N THR A 46 4.55 4.49 -8.74
CA THR A 46 3.12 4.78 -8.70
C THR A 46 2.75 5.30 -7.32
N LYS A 47 2.05 6.44 -7.26
CA LYS A 47 1.53 6.96 -6.01
C LYS A 47 0.48 6.01 -5.45
N ILE A 48 0.78 5.43 -4.30
CA ILE A 48 -0.12 4.54 -3.56
C ILE A 48 -0.44 5.11 -2.18
N SER A 49 -1.45 4.55 -1.55
CA SER A 49 -1.92 4.92 -0.21
C SER A 49 -2.53 3.71 0.48
N HIS A 50 -2.90 3.84 1.75
CA HIS A 50 -3.60 2.79 2.50
C HIS A 50 -4.88 2.26 1.84
N GLU A 51 -5.49 2.99 0.92
CA GLU A 51 -6.64 2.48 0.16
C GLU A 51 -6.33 1.23 -0.65
N HIS A 52 -5.07 1.01 -1.06
CA HIS A 52 -4.68 -0.14 -1.88
C HIS A 52 -4.53 -1.43 -1.06
N TYR A 53 -4.22 -1.30 0.23
CA TYR A 53 -3.96 -2.42 1.14
C TYR A 53 -5.10 -3.45 1.18
N PRO A 54 -6.36 -3.08 1.48
CA PRO A 54 -7.44 -4.06 1.58
C PRO A 54 -7.71 -4.76 0.24
N HIS A 55 -7.65 -4.04 -0.88
CA HIS A 55 -7.87 -4.62 -2.20
C HIS A 55 -6.74 -5.55 -2.62
N THR A 56 -5.50 -5.23 -2.28
CA THR A 56 -4.33 -6.09 -2.54
C THR A 56 -4.42 -7.39 -1.75
N ILE A 57 -4.89 -7.36 -0.49
CA ILE A 57 -5.11 -8.58 0.31
C ILE A 57 -6.22 -9.43 -0.30
N LEU A 58 -7.37 -8.83 -0.62
CA LEU A 58 -8.49 -9.56 -1.20
C LEU A 58 -8.09 -10.22 -2.53
N ASP A 59 -7.35 -9.50 -3.36
CA ASP A 59 -6.81 -10.02 -4.61
C ASP A 59 -5.83 -11.18 -4.33
N ALA A 60 -4.83 -10.96 -3.46
CA ALA A 60 -3.82 -11.97 -3.11
C ALA A 60 -4.42 -13.28 -2.55
N MET A 61 -5.53 -13.18 -1.83
CA MET A 61 -6.25 -14.32 -1.26
C MET A 61 -7.36 -14.86 -2.17
N GLN A 62 -7.57 -14.30 -3.36
CA GLN A 62 -8.63 -14.67 -4.31
C GLN A 62 -10.05 -14.61 -3.70
N VAL A 63 -10.28 -13.66 -2.80
CA VAL A 63 -11.56 -13.49 -2.13
C VAL A 63 -12.52 -12.69 -3.03
N THR A 64 -13.67 -13.28 -3.35
CA THR A 64 -14.74 -12.56 -4.04
C THR A 64 -15.51 -11.67 -3.07
N SER A 65 -15.59 -10.37 -3.37
CA SER A 65 -16.30 -9.40 -2.54
C SER A 65 -16.87 -8.27 -3.39
N LYS A 66 -18.08 -7.80 -3.05
CA LYS A 66 -18.69 -6.62 -3.68
C LYS A 66 -17.92 -5.32 -3.43
N TYR A 67 -17.04 -5.32 -2.43
CA TYR A 67 -16.19 -4.17 -2.10
C TYR A 67 -14.83 -4.23 -2.80
N PHE A 68 -14.50 -5.32 -3.48
CA PHE A 68 -13.23 -5.44 -4.20
C PHE A 68 -13.22 -4.54 -5.44
N LYS A 69 -12.14 -3.76 -5.58
CA LYS A 69 -11.86 -2.90 -6.72
C LYS A 69 -10.50 -3.30 -7.31
N LYS A 70 -10.52 -3.96 -8.47
CA LYS A 70 -9.32 -4.52 -9.10
C LYS A 70 -8.26 -3.45 -9.38
N GLU A 71 -8.69 -2.25 -9.77
CA GLU A 71 -7.82 -1.12 -10.07
C GLU A 71 -7.03 -0.59 -8.86
N LYS A 72 -7.47 -0.92 -7.64
CA LYS A 72 -6.80 -0.59 -6.38
C LYS A 72 -5.90 -1.71 -5.84
N SER A 73 -5.88 -2.88 -6.49
CA SER A 73 -4.90 -3.92 -6.15
C SER A 73 -3.52 -3.51 -6.66
N LEU A 74 -2.49 -3.81 -5.85
CA LEU A 74 -1.10 -3.70 -6.28
C LEU A 74 -0.67 -4.89 -7.15
N LEU A 75 -1.44 -5.98 -7.17
CA LEU A 75 -1.23 -7.12 -8.05
C LEU A 75 -1.96 -6.88 -9.38
N ARG A 76 -1.27 -7.17 -10.48
CA ARG A 76 -1.76 -6.99 -11.86
C ARG A 76 -1.75 -8.31 -12.61
#